data_AF-A0A961RBA2-F1
#
_entry.id   AF-A0A961RBA2-F1
#
_cell.length_a   1.000
_cell.length_b   1.000
_cell.length_c   1.000
_cell.angle_alpha   90.00
_cell.angle_beta   90.00
_cell.angle_gamma   90.00
#
_symmetry.space_group_name_H-M   'P 1'
#
loop_
_entity.id
_entity.type
_entity.pdbx_description
1 polymer ?
#
loop_
_entity_poly.entity_id
_entity_poly.type
_entity_poly.pdbx_seq_one_letter_code
_entity_poly.pdbx_strand_id
1 'polypeptide(L)'
;MRTARTATAGLALAAGLFATPPAVEAHPHIWAEARLELAITDGKLTGLRHVWRFDDIFSSTVLLEFDKNADNKLDEAELAEVGNTVRGSIAEYDYFQLVQ
;
A
#
# COMPACT_ATOMS: atom_id res chain seq x y z
N MET A 1 42.32 40.86 -6.07
CA MET A 1 41.38 40.37 -5.03
C MET A 1 39.94 40.13 -5.52
N ARG A 2 39.42 40.83 -6.55
CA ARG A 2 38.03 40.62 -7.03
C ARG A 2 37.81 39.30 -7.80
N THR A 3 38.80 38.86 -8.58
CA THR A 3 38.76 37.61 -9.39
C THR A 3 38.72 36.33 -8.56
N ALA A 4 39.39 36.29 -7.41
CA ALA A 4 39.37 35.15 -6.50
C ALA A 4 38.00 34.97 -5.81
N ARG A 5 37.27 36.07 -5.55
CA ARG A 5 35.92 36.07 -4.96
C ARG A 5 34.84 35.59 -5.94
N THR A 6 34.97 35.92 -7.22
CA THR A 6 34.04 35.44 -8.26
C THR A 6 34.25 33.95 -8.54
N ALA A 7 35.50 33.45 -8.49
CA ALA A 7 35.79 32.03 -8.66
C ALA A 7 35.25 31.16 -7.50
N THR A 8 35.37 31.64 -6.26
CA THR A 8 34.80 30.94 -5.08
C THR A 8 33.27 30.96 -5.07
N ALA A 9 32.65 32.07 -5.48
CA ALA A 9 31.19 32.14 -5.63
C ALA A 9 30.67 31.18 -6.71
N GLY A 10 31.38 31.05 -7.84
CA GLY A 10 31.04 30.11 -8.90
C GLY A 10 31.16 28.64 -8.47
N LEU A 11 32.21 28.30 -7.72
CA LEU A 11 32.39 26.94 -7.20
C LEU A 11 31.32 26.58 -6.16
N ALA A 12 30.96 27.51 -5.28
CA ALA A 12 29.92 27.29 -4.27
C ALA A 12 28.53 27.09 -4.90
N LEU A 13 28.22 27.85 -5.97
CA LEU A 13 26.96 27.69 -6.69
C LEU A 13 26.89 26.37 -7.46
N ALA A 14 27.99 25.96 -8.08
CA ALA A 14 28.08 24.66 -8.74
C ALA A 14 27.93 23.51 -7.72
N ALA A 15 28.61 23.59 -6.57
CA ALA A 15 28.47 22.61 -5.50
C ALA A 15 27.04 22.53 -4.96
N GLY A 16 26.34 23.66 -4.84
CA GLY A 16 24.93 23.71 -4.43
C GLY A 16 23.97 23.05 -5.43
N LEU A 17 24.26 23.16 -6.74
CA LEU A 17 23.44 22.52 -7.78
C LEU A 17 23.59 20.99 -7.79
N PHE A 18 24.75 20.46 -7.43
CA PHE A 18 24.98 19.01 -7.32
C PHE A 18 24.63 18.44 -5.94
N ALA A 19 24.28 19.27 -4.97
CA ALA A 19 23.90 18.85 -3.62
C ALA A 19 22.40 18.59 -3.43
N THR A 20 21.59 18.67 -4.50
CA THR A 20 20.18 18.31 -4.40
C THR A 20 20.04 16.81 -4.19
N PRO A 21 19.41 16.34 -3.10
CA PRO A 21 19.14 14.92 -2.95
C PRO A 21 18.29 14.44 -4.14
N PRO A 22 18.50 13.22 -4.64
CA PRO A 22 17.65 12.68 -5.68
C PRO A 22 16.20 12.69 -5.21
N ALA A 23 15.27 12.94 -6.13
CA ALA A 23 13.86 12.73 -5.86
C ALA A 23 13.65 11.24 -5.59
N VAL A 24 13.49 10.88 -4.32
CA VAL A 24 13.05 9.56 -3.92
C VAL A 24 11.53 9.61 -3.90
N GLU A 25 10.89 8.84 -4.78
CA GLU A 25 9.46 8.59 -4.64
C GLU A 25 9.25 7.76 -3.38
N ALA A 26 8.66 8.39 -2.36
CA ALA A 26 8.07 7.65 -1.27
C ALA A 26 6.86 6.89 -1.85
N HIS A 27 7.00 5.59 -2.06
CA HIS A 27 5.88 4.72 -2.41
C HIS A 27 4.78 4.82 -1.34
N PRO A 28 3.50 4.66 -1.71
CA PRO A 28 2.38 4.89 -0.79
C PRO A 28 2.51 4.02 0.47
N HIS A 29 2.35 4.66 1.63
CA HIS A 29 2.54 4.10 2.96
C HIS A 29 1.36 3.22 3.41
N ILE A 30 0.94 2.28 2.56
CA ILE A 30 -0.06 1.29 2.98
C ILE A 30 0.64 0.27 3.88
N TRP A 31 0.20 0.20 5.14
CA TRP A 31 0.57 -0.88 6.04
C TRP A 31 -0.46 -1.99 5.96
N ALA A 32 0.04 -3.20 5.75
CA ALA A 32 -0.76 -4.41 5.76
C ALA A 32 -0.15 -5.43 6.73
N GLU A 33 -0.99 -5.96 7.61
CA GLU A 33 -0.68 -7.13 8.42
C GLU A 33 -1.37 -8.34 7.80
N ALA A 34 -0.60 -9.36 7.44
CA ALA A 34 -1.11 -10.61 6.90
C ALA A 34 -0.87 -11.75 7.89
N ARG A 35 -1.93 -12.54 8.14
CA ARG A 35 -1.83 -13.76 8.93
C ARG A 35 -2.64 -14.90 8.30
N LEU A 36 -2.21 -16.11 8.58
CA LEU A 36 -2.91 -17.35 8.22
C LEU A 36 -3.61 -17.92 9.44
N GLU A 37 -4.91 -18.11 9.35
CA GLU A 37 -5.69 -18.81 10.38
C GLU A 37 -6.05 -20.22 9.90
N LEU A 38 -5.94 -21.20 10.80
CA LEU A 38 -6.34 -22.57 10.56
C LEU A 38 -7.77 -22.78 11.07
N ALA A 39 -8.69 -23.13 10.19
CA ALA A 39 -10.03 -23.54 10.60
C ALA A 39 -10.00 -25.03 10.99
N ILE A 40 -10.29 -25.32 12.26
CA ILE A 40 -10.30 -26.67 12.81
C ILE A 40 -11.69 -27.00 13.33
N THR A 41 -12.23 -28.15 12.95
CA THR A 41 -13.52 -28.67 13.42
C THR A 41 -13.34 -30.14 13.78
N ASP A 42 -13.79 -30.55 14.97
CA ASP A 42 -13.66 -31.93 15.47
C ASP A 42 -12.23 -32.50 15.37
N GLY A 43 -11.23 -31.67 15.66
CA GLY A 43 -9.81 -32.05 15.62
C GLY A 43 -9.24 -32.21 14.20
N LYS A 44 -9.99 -31.86 13.15
CA LYS A 44 -9.54 -31.89 11.76
C LYS A 44 -9.40 -30.49 11.19
N LEU A 45 -8.34 -30.26 10.42
CA LEU A 45 -8.19 -29.05 9.60
C LEU A 45 -9.28 -29.06 8.51
N THR A 46 -10.18 -28.08 8.54
CA THR A 46 -11.29 -27.92 7.58
C THR A 46 -11.06 -26.77 6.60
N GLY A 47 -10.10 -25.89 6.87
CA GLY A 47 -9.77 -24.80 5.96
C GLY A 47 -8.61 -23.93 6.41
N LEU A 48 -8.15 -23.09 5.48
CA LEU A 48 -7.16 -22.05 5.68
C LEU A 48 -7.80 -20.70 5.40
N ARG A 49 -7.57 -19.71 6.26
CA ARG A 49 -8.13 -18.36 6.10
C ARG A 49 -7.00 -17.34 6.08
N HIS A 50 -6.87 -16.62 4.98
CA HIS A 50 -5.96 -15.49 4.87
C HIS A 50 -6.67 -14.26 5.42
N VAL A 51 -6.09 -13.63 6.44
CA VAL A 51 -6.66 -12.43 7.07
C VAL A 51 -5.66 -11.30 6.88
N TRP A 52 -6.07 -10.29 6.13
CA TRP A 52 -5.28 -9.09 5.88
C TRP A 52 -5.96 -7.91 6.57
N ARG A 53 -5.18 -7.16 7.33
CA ARG A 53 -5.62 -5.92 7.99
C ARG A 53 -4.82 -4.77 7.41
N PHE A 54 -5.52 -3.72 7.00
CA PHE A 54 -4.91 -2.54 6.44
C PHE A 54 -5.05 -1.36 7.41
N ASP A 55 -4.21 -0.35 7.23
CA ASP A 55 -4.30 0.90 7.99
C ASP A 55 -5.58 1.71 7.70
N ASP A 56 -5.78 2.73 8.53
CA ASP A 56 -6.96 3.60 8.49
C ASP A 56 -7.05 4.43 7.20
N ILE A 57 -5.91 4.82 6.62
CA ILE A 57 -5.87 5.67 5.42
C ILE A 57 -6.36 4.86 4.22
N PHE A 58 -5.82 3.67 4.03
CA PHE A 58 -6.27 2.76 2.98
C PHE A 58 -7.74 2.37 3.17
N SER A 59 -8.13 2.02 4.41
CA SER A 59 -9.52 1.65 4.71
C SER A 59 -10.51 2.78 4.39
N SER A 60 -10.11 4.04 4.59
CA SER A 60 -10.94 5.20 4.23
C SER A 60 -11.12 5.35 2.72
N THR A 61 -10.11 5.01 1.92
CA THR A 61 -10.25 5.02 0.45
C THR A 61 -11.19 3.93 -0.06
N VAL A 62 -11.20 2.76 0.61
CA VAL A 62 -12.16 1.69 0.29
C VAL A 62 -13.59 2.15 0.59
N LEU A 63 -13.82 2.82 1.72
CA LEU A 63 -15.14 3.41 2.01
C LEU A 63 -15.55 4.42 0.94
N LEU A 64 -14.68 5.35 0.58
CA LEU A 64 -14.98 6.36 -0.45
C LEU A 64 -15.37 5.75 -1.80
N GLU A 65 -14.77 4.63 -2.17
CA GLU A 65 -14.99 3.98 -3.46
C GLU A 65 -16.24 3.08 -3.47
N PHE A 66 -16.48 2.34 -2.39
CA PHE A 66 -17.44 1.24 -2.36
C PHE A 66 -18.71 1.51 -1.54
N ASP A 67 -18.70 2.45 -0.59
CA ASP A 67 -19.90 2.87 0.12
C ASP A 67 -20.78 3.73 -0.80
N LYS A 68 -21.71 3.08 -1.52
CA LYS A 68 -22.59 3.73 -2.50
C LYS A 68 -23.73 4.48 -1.82
N ASN A 69 -24.11 4.03 -0.62
CA ASN A 69 -25.22 4.59 0.13
C ASN A 69 -24.79 5.73 1.08
N ALA A 70 -23.47 5.92 1.26
CA ALA A 70 -22.81 6.95 2.05
C ALA A 70 -23.15 6.92 3.56
N ASP A 71 -23.38 5.73 4.12
CA ASP A 71 -23.69 5.55 5.54
C ASP A 71 -22.46 5.27 6.43
N ASN A 72 -21.26 5.27 5.83
CA ASN A 72 -19.96 4.95 6.43
C ASN A 72 -19.82 3.49 6.88
N LYS A 73 -20.61 2.59 6.31
CA LYS A 73 -20.49 1.14 6.49
C LYS A 73 -20.57 0.50 5.12
N LEU A 74 -19.95 -0.68 5.02
CA LEU A 74 -20.11 -1.51 3.83
C LEU A 74 -21.16 -2.55 4.14
N ASP A 75 -22.26 -2.51 3.39
CA ASP A 75 -23.27 -3.56 3.43
C ASP A 75 -22.78 -4.84 2.74
N GLU A 76 -23.61 -5.89 2.77
CA GLU A 76 -23.21 -7.20 2.21
C GLU A 76 -22.93 -7.14 0.70
N ALA A 77 -23.68 -6.33 -0.06
CA ALA A 77 -23.49 -6.19 -1.49
C ALA A 77 -22.22 -5.40 -1.81
N GLU A 78 -21.96 -4.32 -1.08
CA GLU A 78 -20.76 -3.50 -1.20
C GLU A 78 -19.50 -4.30 -0.80
N LEU A 79 -19.57 -5.09 0.28
CA LEU A 79 -18.49 -6.01 0.68
C LEU A 79 -18.23 -7.09 -0.37
N ALA A 80 -19.28 -7.59 -1.03
CA ALA A 80 -19.13 -8.56 -2.11
C ALA A 80 -18.41 -7.94 -3.31
N GLU A 81 -18.71 -6.68 -3.64
CA GLU A 81 -18.02 -5.91 -4.68
C GLU A 81 -16.54 -5.69 -4.33
N VAL A 82 -16.23 -5.22 -3.10
CA VAL A 82 -14.86 -5.09 -2.59
C VAL A 82 -14.11 -6.43 -2.74
N GLY A 83 -14.74 -7.52 -2.31
CA GLY A 83 -14.14 -8.85 -2.41
C GLY A 83 -13.86 -9.29 -3.85
N ASN A 84 -14.73 -8.95 -4.81
CA ASN A 84 -14.50 -9.22 -6.22
C ASN A 84 -13.32 -8.42 -6.77
N THR A 85 -13.25 -7.13 -6.46
CA THR A 85 -12.14 -6.25 -6.87
C THR A 85 -10.82 -6.74 -6.32
N VAL A 86 -10.75 -7.05 -5.02
CA VAL A 86 -9.53 -7.55 -4.37
C VAL A 86 -9.11 -8.90 -4.95
N ARG A 87 -10.04 -9.85 -5.15
CA ARG A 87 -9.71 -11.14 -5.77
C ARG A 87 -9.20 -10.95 -7.19
N GLY A 88 -9.83 -10.08 -7.98
CA GLY A 88 -9.40 -9.77 -9.34
C GLY A 88 -7.99 -9.17 -9.38
N SER A 89 -7.68 -8.22 -8.49
CA SER A 89 -6.38 -7.54 -8.47
C SER A 89 -5.23 -8.46 -8.03
N ILE A 90 -5.49 -9.44 -7.17
CA ILE A 90 -4.46 -10.39 -6.74
C ILE A 90 -4.39 -11.66 -7.61
N ALA A 91 -5.44 -11.98 -8.37
CA ALA A 91 -5.49 -13.18 -9.22
C ALA A 91 -4.47 -13.17 -10.36
N GLU A 92 -4.00 -11.99 -10.78
CA GLU A 92 -2.91 -11.86 -11.75
C GLU A 92 -1.55 -12.33 -11.17
N TYR A 93 -1.46 -12.50 -9.85
CA TYR A 93 -0.23 -12.76 -9.13
C TYR A 93 -0.24 -14.14 -8.44
N ASP A 94 0.54 -15.08 -8.96
CA ASP A 94 0.60 -16.49 -8.52
C ASP A 94 1.33 -16.75 -7.18
N TYR A 95 1.51 -15.75 -6.30
CA TYR A 95 2.35 -15.88 -5.10
C TYR A 95 1.66 -15.54 -3.77
N PHE A 96 0.40 -15.09 -3.78
CA PHE A 96 -0.32 -14.77 -2.54
C PHE A 96 -0.93 -16.00 -1.85
N GLN A 97 -1.12 -17.11 -2.58
CA GLN A 97 -1.47 -18.42 -2.04
C GLN A 97 -1.18 -19.56 -3.02
N LEU A 98 -0.49 -20.61 -2.56
CA LEU A 98 -0.37 -21.91 -3.24
C LEU A 98 -0.99 -22.97 -2.34
N VAL A 99 -2.04 -23.64 -2.78
CA VAL A 99 -2.56 -24.87 -2.16
C VAL A 99 -2.47 -25.96 -3.21
N GLN A 100 -1.58 -26.93 -2.99
CA GLN A 100 -1.45 -28.15 -3.80
C GLN A 100 -2.10 -29.34 -3.08
#